data_AF-A0A0Q5YBL5-F1
#
_entry.id   AF-A0A0Q5YBL5-F1
#
_cell.length_a   1.000
_cell.length_b   1.000
_cell.length_c   1.000
_cell.angle_alpha   90.00
_cell.angle_beta   90.00
_cell.angle_gamma   90.00
#
_symmetry.space_group_name_H-M   'P 1'
#
loop_
_entity.id
_entity.type
_entity.pdbx_description
1 polymer ?
#
loop_
_entity_poly.entity_id
_entity_poly.type
_entity_poly.pdbx_seq_one_letter_code
_entity_poly.pdbx_strand_id
1 'polypeptide(L)' 'MRKPVRGNARFVILASGGFLGLFQDEVALPVERFRASGDRLVVSGLTDQDIDNMQDWEDRLPNSSVLDDAQSVRIRK' A
#
# COMPACT_ATOMS: atom_id res chain seq x y z
N MET A 1 28.32 -16.64 -6.77
CA MET A 1 27.46 -15.50 -7.17
C MET A 1 26.06 -15.70 -6.58
N ARG A 2 25.63 -14.87 -5.62
CA ARG A 2 24.23 -14.88 -5.15
C ARG A 2 23.40 -14.12 -6.18
N LYS A 3 22.37 -14.76 -6.76
CA LYS A 3 21.36 -14.04 -7.55
C LYS A 3 20.70 -12.99 -6.64
N PRO A 4 20.45 -11.76 -7.11
CA PRO A 4 19.65 -10.81 -6.35
C PRO A 4 18.29 -11.46 -6.13
N VAL A 5 17.91 -11.69 -4.88
CA VAL A 5 16.53 -11.97 -4.52
C VAL A 5 15.79 -10.70 -4.87
N ARG A 6 15.07 -10.69 -6.00
CA ARG A 6 14.05 -9.67 -6.24
C ARG A 6 13.01 -9.91 -5.14
N GLY A 7 13.13 -9.17 -4.04
CA GLY A 7 12.15 -9.24 -2.97
C GLY A 7 10.82 -8.83 -3.57
N ASN A 8 9.82 -9.71 -3.49
CA ASN A 8 8.44 -9.38 -3.84
C ASN A 8 7.91 -8.44 -2.74
N ALA A 9 8.34 -7.17 -2.78
CA ALA A 9 7.84 -6.13 -1.89
C ALA A 9 6.35 -5.96 -2.14
N ARG A 10 5.55 -6.02 -1.07
CA ARG A 10 4.09 -5.92 -1.15
C ARG A 10 3.66 -4.60 -0.53
N PHE A 11 2.71 -3.97 -1.19
CA PHE A 11 2.19 -2.68 -0.80
C PHE A 11 0.68 -2.78 -0.61
N VAL A 12 0.16 -1.97 0.30
CA VAL A 12 -1.25 -1.67 0.43
C VAL A 12 -1.45 -0.28 -0.16
N ILE A 13 -2.41 -0.14 -1.06
CA ILE A 13 -2.82 1.17 -1.58
C ILE A 13 -3.81 1.77 -0.59
N LEU A 14 -3.47 2.95 -0.06
CA LEU A 14 -4.33 3.72 0.82
C LEU A 14 -4.93 4.86 -0.01
N ALA A 15 -6.25 4.84 -0.20
CA ALA A 15 -7.00 5.96 -0.76
C ALA A 15 -7.41 6.89 0.39
N SER A 16 -7.02 8.17 0.31
CA SER A 16 -7.35 9.21 1.29
C SER A 16 -8.09 10.36 0.64
N GLY A 17 -9.07 10.92 1.36
CA GLY A 17 -9.86 12.05 0.90
C GLY A 17 -10.87 11.73 -0.19
N GLY A 18 -11.18 12.77 -0.98
CA GLY A 18 -12.16 12.73 -2.06
C GLY A 18 -13.63 12.69 -1.61
N PHE A 19 -14.52 12.68 -2.59
CA PHE A 19 -15.96 12.52 -2.40
C PHE A 19 -16.48 11.50 -3.42
N LEU A 20 -17.21 10.49 -2.96
CA LEU A 20 -17.77 9.41 -3.80
C LEU A 20 -16.73 8.64 -4.64
N GLY A 21 -15.48 8.51 -4.16
CA GLY A 21 -14.41 7.81 -4.89
C GLY A 21 -13.76 8.65 -5.99
N LEU A 22 -13.97 9.96 -6.00
CA LEU A 22 -13.32 10.90 -6.91
C LEU A 22 -12.33 11.77 -6.15
N PHE A 23 -11.25 12.18 -6.83
CA PHE A 23 -10.22 13.08 -6.30
C PHE A 23 -9.59 12.57 -5.00
N GLN A 24 -9.31 11.26 -4.93
CA GLN A 24 -8.61 10.66 -3.80
C GLN A 24 -7.11 10.65 -4.08
N ASP A 25 -6.31 10.86 -3.05
CA ASP A 25 -4.88 10.56 -3.10
C ASP A 25 -4.71 9.07 -2.85
N GLU A 26 -4.04 8.37 -3.77
CA GLU A 26 -3.77 6.95 -3.67
C GLU A 26 -2.28 6.71 -3.44
N VAL A 27 -1.92 6.28 -2.23
CA VAL A 27 -0.51 6.17 -1.83
C VAL A 27 -0.14 4.73 -1.47
N ALA A 28 1.06 4.29 -1.90
CA ALA A 28 1.56 2.96 -1.60
C ALA A 28 2.28 2.89 -0.24
N LEU A 29 1.78 2.07 0.69
CA LEU A 29 2.48 1.80 1.95
C LEU A 29 2.96 0.34 2.01
N PRO A 30 4.25 0.09 2.36
CA PRO A 30 4.75 -1.26 2.57
C PRO A 30 3.89 -1.99 3.60
N VAL A 31 3.54 -3.25 3.31
CA VAL A 31 2.61 -4.00 4.15
C VAL A 31 3.12 -4.20 5.58
N GLU A 32 4.43 -4.16 5.77
CA GLU A 32 5.11 -4.28 7.07
C GLU A 32 4.82 -3.08 8.00
N ARG A 33 4.32 -1.96 7.48
CA ARG A 33 3.88 -0.81 8.30
C ARG A 33 2.55 -1.06 9.00
N PHE A 34 1.74 -1.99 8.51
CA PHE A 34 0.43 -2.26 9.05
C PHE A 34 0.48 -3.32 10.15
N ARG A 35 -0.38 -3.15 11.14
CA ARG A 35 -0.67 -4.16 12.16
C ARG A 35 -2.15 -4.53 12.08
N ALA A 36 -2.43 -5.82 12.08
CA ALA A 36 -3.79 -6.30 12.24
C ALA A 36 -4.27 -6.04 13.68
N SER A 37 -5.45 -5.46 13.82
CA SER A 37 -6.12 -5.18 15.08
C SER A 37 -7.60 -5.54 14.93
N GLY A 38 -7.94 -6.78 15.30
CA GLY A 38 -9.27 -7.35 15.05
C GLY A 38 -9.53 -7.48 13.55
N ASP A 39 -10.56 -6.80 13.07
CA ASP A 39 -10.99 -6.72 11.68
C ASP A 39 -10.34 -5.55 10.91
N ARG A 40 -9.45 -4.78 11.55
CA ARG A 40 -8.83 -3.58 10.96
C ARG A 40 -7.34 -3.74 10.73
N LEU A 41 -6.83 -3.05 9.72
CA LEU A 41 -5.41 -2.75 9.56
C LEU A 41 -5.13 -1.36 10.14
N VAL A 42 -4.15 -1.27 11.04
CA VAL A 42 -3.76 -0.01 11.68
C VAL A 42 -2.34 0.34 11.29
N VAL A 43 -2.15 1.57 10.83
CA VAL A 43 -0.85 2.23 10.65
C VAL A 43 -0.73 3.37 11.66
N SER A 44 0.47 3.62 12.19
CA SER A 44 0.72 4.66 13.18
C SER A 44 1.79 5.62 12.68
N GLY A 45 1.76 6.87 13.15
CA GLY A 45 2.74 7.89 12.75
C GLY A 45 2.57 8.34 11.29
N LEU A 46 1.32 8.40 10.83
CA LEU A 46 0.93 8.93 9.53
C LEU A 46 -0.20 9.93 9.75
N THR A 47 0.00 11.16 9.32
CA THR A 47 -1.02 12.22 9.31
C THR A 47 -1.60 12.41 7.91
N ASP A 48 -2.75 13.07 7.80
CA ASP A 48 -3.35 13.39 6.50
C ASP A 48 -2.38 14.22 5.65
N GLN A 49 -1.72 15.22 6.26
CA GLN A 49 -0.71 16.03 5.58
C GLN A 49 0.47 15.19 5.09
N ASP A 50 0.88 14.14 5.80
CA ASP A 50 1.92 13.23 5.30
C ASP A 50 1.46 12.49 4.04
N ILE A 51 0.18 12.11 3.98
CA ILE A 51 -0.42 11.42 2.83
C ILE A 51 -0.50 12.36 1.62
N ASP A 52 -0.99 13.58 1.81
CA ASP A 52 -1.12 14.58 0.74
C ASP A 52 0.22 14.95 0.08
N ASN A 53 1.33 14.78 0.82
CA ASN A 53 2.69 15.02 0.33
C ASN A 53 3.38 13.77 -0.25
N MET A 54 2.73 12.60 -0.20
CA MET A 54 3.26 11.40 -0.83
C MET A 54 3.00 11.40 -2.32
N GLN A 55 3.92 10.77 -3.05
CA GLN A 55 3.73 10.50 -4.47
C GLN A 55 2.66 9.42 -4.67
N ASP A 56 1.89 9.58 -5.74
CA ASP A 56 0.93 8.59 -6.23
C ASP A 56 1.57 7.20 -6.36
N TRP A 57 0.83 6.15 -6.04
CA TRP A 57 1.34 4.79 -6.09
C TRP A 57 1.76 4.38 -7.50
N GLU A 58 1.08 4.84 -8.55
CA GLU A 58 1.40 4.48 -9.94
C GLU A 58 2.79 4.99 -10.32
N ASP A 59 3.08 6.25 -9.99
CA ASP A 59 4.38 6.89 -10.22
C ASP A 59 5.49 6.24 -9.41
N ARG A 60 5.18 5.86 -8.16
CA ARG A 60 6.16 5.24 -7.26
C ARG A 60 6.46 3.79 -7.63
N LEU A 61 5.48 3.06 -8.17
CA LEU A 61 5.55 1.63 -8.45
C LEU A 61 5.16 1.30 -9.91
N PRO A 62 5.91 1.83 -10.91
CA PRO A 62 5.53 1.74 -12.33
C PRO A 62 5.59 0.33 -12.93
N ASN A 63 6.17 -0.64 -12.22
CA ASN A 63 6.27 -2.04 -12.63
C ASN A 63 5.61 -2.98 -11.62
N SER A 64 4.53 -2.53 -10.98
CA SER A 64 3.75 -3.33 -10.03
C SER A 64 2.71 -4.20 -10.73
N SER A 65 2.19 -5.19 -10.00
CA SER A 65 1.02 -5.95 -10.40
C SER A 65 -0.02 -5.79 -9.32
N VAL A 66 -1.18 -5.26 -9.70
CA VAL A 66 -2.34 -5.13 -8.82
C VAL A 66 -2.99 -6.52 -8.68
N LEU A 67 -3.33 -6.89 -7.44
CA LEU A 67 -4.06 -8.12 -7.17
C LEU A 67 -5.54 -7.87 -7.45
N ASP A 68 -6.14 -8.73 -8.27
CA ASP A 68 -7.59 -8.70 -8.50
C ASP A 68 -8.39 -9.29 -7.32
N ASP A 69 -9.71 -9.12 -7.31
CA ASP A 69 -10.60 -9.62 -6.26
C ASP A 69 -10.58 -11.15 -6.10
N ALA A 70 -10.15 -11.88 -7.13
CA ALA A 70 -10.02 -13.34 -7.08
C ALA A 70 -8.69 -13.79 -6.47
N GLN A 71 -7.75 -12.87 -6.23
CA GLN A 71 -6.42 -13.12 -5.73
C GLN A 71 -6.25 -12.64 -4.29
N SER A 72 -6.06 -13.59 -3.37
CA SER A 72 -5.67 -13.28 -2.00
C SER A 72 -4.22 -13.68 -1.75
N VAL A 73 -3.48 -12.82 -1.03
CA VAL A 73 -2.12 -13.11 -0.59
C VAL A 73 -2.11 -13.30 0.92
N ARG A 74 -1.66 -14.48 1.36
CA ARG A 74 -1.44 -14.74 2.78
C ARG A 74 -0.05 -14.24 3.19
N ILE A 75 -0.03 -13.23 4.05
CA ILE A 75 1.21 -12.72 4.64
C ILE A 75 1.54 -13.61 5.83
N ARG A 76 2.58 -14.44 5.69
CA ARG A 76 3.13 -15.21 6.79
C ARG A 76 4.28 -14.40 7.39
N LYS A 77 4.21 -14.15 8.69
CA LYS A 77 5.30 -13.55 9.48
C LYS A 77 6.28 -14.64 9.89
#